data_AF-A0A0Q9X2M4-F1
#
_entry.id   AF-A0A0Q9X2M4-F1
#
_cell.length_a   1.000
_cell.length_b   1.000
_cell.length_c   1.000
_cell.angle_alpha   90.00
_cell.angle_beta   90.00
_cell.angle_gamma   90.00
#
_symmetry.space_group_name_H-M   'P 1'
#
loop_
_entity.id
_entity.type
_entity.pdbx_description
1 polymer ?
#
loop_
_entity_poly.entity_id
_entity_poly.type
_entity_poly.pdbx_seq_one_letter_code
_entity_poly.pdbx_strand_id
1 'polypeptide(L)' 'MEPLFLLYIKVGSFFKFLNVECDIMDPQIIATEECRIRAFNRSENYLNIIANLEQRVTKLKVSFRFIKRERGG' A
#
# COMPACT_ATOMS: atom_id res chain seq x y z
N MET A 1 -35.23 4.55 -33.80
CA MET A 1 -33.76 4.67 -33.76
C MET A 1 -33.42 5.49 -32.53
N GLU A 2 -33.34 4.83 -31.38
CA GLU A 2 -33.13 5.46 -30.07
C GLU A 2 -31.63 5.50 -29.76
N PRO A 3 -31.07 6.63 -29.31
CA PRO A 3 -29.64 6.74 -29.05
C PRO A 3 -29.31 6.16 -27.67
N LEU A 4 -28.42 5.18 -27.65
CA LEU A 4 -27.86 4.60 -26.44
C LEU A 4 -26.93 5.63 -25.77
N PHE A 5 -27.41 6.32 -24.74
CA PHE A 5 -26.56 7.16 -23.89
C PHE A 5 -25.63 6.25 -23.05
N LEU A 6 -24.34 6.20 -23.42
CA LEU A 6 -23.30 5.53 -22.63
C LEU A 6 -23.05 6.31 -21.33
N LEU A 7 -23.62 5.82 -20.22
CA LEU A 7 -23.39 6.37 -18.89
C LEU A 7 -21.99 5.97 -18.40
N TYR A 8 -21.04 6.91 -18.43
CA TYR A 8 -19.69 6.72 -17.88
C TYR A 8 -19.67 7.03 -16.38
N ILE A 9 -19.64 5.99 -15.54
CA ILE A 9 -19.53 6.12 -14.08
C ILE A 9 -18.06 6.05 -13.67
N LYS A 10 -17.50 7.16 -13.20
CA LYS A 10 -16.17 7.20 -12.57
C LYS A 10 -16.31 6.83 -11.09
N VAL A 11 -15.97 5.60 -10.74
CA VAL A 11 -15.90 5.16 -9.33
C VAL A 11 -14.57 5.60 -8.73
N GLY A 12 -14.61 6.54 -7.80
CA GLY A 12 -13.46 6.89 -6.95
C GLY A 12 -13.62 6.25 -5.58
N SER A 13 -12.55 5.69 -5.02
CA SER A 13 -12.53 5.17 -3.66
C SER A 13 -11.41 5.81 -2.86
N PHE A 14 -11.71 6.25 -1.65
CA PHE A 14 -10.75 6.81 -0.70
C PHE A 14 -10.53 5.79 0.41
N PHE A 15 -9.27 5.44 0.66
CA PHE A 15 -8.89 4.49 1.71
C PHE A 15 -8.03 5.20 2.74
N LYS A 16 -8.42 5.10 4.01
CA LYS A 16 -7.63 5.60 5.13
C LYS A 16 -7.05 4.43 5.90
N PHE A 17 -5.74 4.24 5.79
CA PHE A 17 -5.00 3.28 6.61
C PHE A 17 -4.77 3.89 7.99
N LEU A 18 -5.13 3.15 9.03
CA LEU A 18 -4.95 3.55 10.44
C LEU A 18 -3.67 2.97 11.02
N ASN A 19 -3.38 1.71 10.70
CA ASN A 19 -2.23 0.97 11.19
C ASN A 19 -1.54 0.29 10.01
N VAL A 20 -0.22 0.15 10.12
CA VAL A 20 0.59 -0.69 9.24
C VAL A 20 1.46 -1.58 10.11
N GLU A 21 1.61 -2.82 9.68
CA GLU A 21 2.53 -3.77 10.26
C GLU A 21 3.40 -4.28 9.12
N CYS A 22 4.72 -4.19 9.26
CA CYS A 22 5.66 -4.74 8.31
C CYS A 22 6.29 -5.99 8.90
N ASP A 23 6.23 -7.06 8.14
CA ASP A 23 6.88 -8.32 8.46
C ASP A 23 8.02 -8.55 7.45
N ILE A 24 9.20 -8.89 7.96
CA ILE A 24 10.38 -9.14 7.14
C ILE A 24 10.48 -10.65 6.92
N MET A 25 10.34 -11.07 5.66
CA MET A 25 10.44 -12.49 5.30
C MET A 25 11.84 -13.08 5.53
N ASP A 26 12.90 -12.28 5.34
CA ASP A 26 14.29 -12.73 5.55
C ASP A 26 15.14 -11.63 6.22
N PRO A 27 15.25 -11.64 7.57
CA PRO A 27 16.00 -10.63 8.31
C PRO A 27 17.52 -10.71 8.11
N GLN A 28 18.04 -11.76 7.45
CA GLN A 28 19.47 -11.84 7.12
C GLN A 28 19.83 -11.02 5.89
N ILE A 29 18.85 -10.74 5.03
CA ILE A 29 19.03 -10.02 3.76
C ILE A 29 18.62 -8.56 3.90
N ILE A 30 17.53 -8.30 4.61
CA ILE A 30 16.93 -6.97 4.73
C ILE A 30 16.54 -6.68 6.17
N ALA A 31 16.91 -5.52 6.69
CA ALA A 31 16.46 -5.01 7.97
C ALA A 31 15.58 -3.77 7.74
N THR A 32 14.42 -3.69 8.40
CA THR A 32 13.53 -2.52 8.28
C THR A 32 13.81 -1.58 9.45
N GLU A 33 14.33 -0.40 9.17
CA GLU A 33 14.56 0.63 10.20
C GLU A 33 13.26 1.36 10.55
N GLU A 34 12.41 1.58 9.55
CA GLU A 34 11.15 2.27 9.74
C GLU A 34 10.06 1.65 8.88
N CYS A 35 8.94 1.31 9.51
CA CYS A 35 7.69 1.02 8.82
C CYS A 35 6.56 1.67 9.59
N ARG A 36 6.06 2.81 9.10
CA ARG A 36 4.94 3.50 9.72
C ARG A 36 4.13 4.31 8.72
N ILE A 37 2.88 4.54 9.08
CA ILE A 37 2.05 5.53 8.42
C ILE A 37 2.35 6.89 9.05
N ARG A 38 2.67 7.89 8.23
CA ARG A 38 2.81 9.28 8.64
C ARG A 38 1.67 10.09 8.01
N ALA A 39 1.00 10.90 8.81
CA ALA A 39 0.03 11.86 8.28
C ALA A 39 0.79 12.98 7.57
N PHE A 40 0.51 13.20 6.28
CA PHE A 40 1.08 14.32 5.53
C PHE A 40 0.20 15.55 5.65
N ASN A 41 -1.12 15.36 5.56
CA ASN A 41 -2.10 16.37 5.87
C ASN A 41 -3.34 15.72 6.50
N ARG A 42 -4.41 16.50 6.70
CA ARG A 42 -5.65 16.01 7.34
C ARG A 42 -6.36 14.91 6.52
N SER A 43 -6.12 14.87 5.21
CA SER A 43 -6.75 13.96 4.25
C SER A 43 -5.84 12.84 3.74
N GLU A 44 -4.52 13.03 3.79
CA GLU A 44 -3.53 12.17 3.15
C GLU A 44 -2.54 11.62 4.16
N ASN A 45 -2.41 10.31 4.12
CA ASN A 45 -1.45 9.53 4.89
C ASN A 45 -0.45 8.92 3.91
N TYR A 46 0.84 9.00 4.23
CA TYR A 46 1.89 8.29 3.51
C TYR A 46 2.37 7.09 4.30
N LEU A 47 2.59 5.99 3.58
CA LEU A 47 3.32 4.84 4.10
C LEU A 47 4.82 5.10 3.91
N ASN A 48 5.55 5.22 5.02
CA ASN A 48 7.00 5.35 4.99
C ASN A 48 7.64 4.01 5.35
N ILE A 49 8.46 3.48 4.45
CA ILE A 49 9.24 2.24 4.64
C ILE A 49 10.71 2.57 4.37
N ILE A 50 11.55 2.40 5.39
CA ILE A 50 13.01 2.52 5.32
C ILE A 50 13.58 1.16 5.66
N ALA A 51 14.37 0.60 4.74
CA ALA A 51 14.99 -0.71 4.91
C ALA A 51 16.43 -0.70 4.39
N ASN A 52 17.30 -1.37 5.13
CA ASN A 52 18.70 -1.62 4.80
C ASN A 52 18.88 -3.02 4.23
N LEU A 53 19.79 -3.12 3.26
CA LEU A 53 20.22 -4.40 2.71
C LEU A 53 21.51 -4.82 3.43
N GLU A 54 21.41 -5.87 4.25
CA GLU A 54 22.55 -6.43 4.99
C GLU A 54 23.45 -7.29 4.09
N GLN A 55 22.94 -7.69 2.92
CA GLN A 55 23.66 -8.48 1.93
C GLN A 55 23.56 -7.86 0.53
N ARG A 56 24.54 -8.19 -0.32
CA ARG A 56 24.52 -7.78 -1.73
C ARG A 56 23.36 -8.46 -2.47
N VAL A 57 22.30 -7.69 -2.71
CA VAL A 57 21.20 -8.10 -3.57
C VAL A 57 21.49 -7.70 -5.01
N THR A 58 21.52 -8.68 -5.91
CA THR A 58 21.73 -8.44 -7.35
C THR A 58 20.44 -8.14 -8.10
N LYS A 59 19.29 -8.61 -7.58
CA LYS A 59 17.95 -8.35 -8.12
C LYS A 59 16.94 -8.26 -6.99
N LEU A 60 16.22 -7.14 -6.93
CA LEU A 60 15.12 -6.91 -6.00
C LEU A 60 13.80 -6.90 -6.77
N LYS A 61 12.82 -7.71 -6.34
CA LYS A 61 11.45 -7.67 -6.87
C LYS A 61 10.49 -7.42 -5.72
N VAL A 62 9.77 -6.30 -5.76
CA VAL A 62 8.76 -5.96 -4.75
C VAL A 62 7.37 -6.20 -5.35
N SER A 63 6.53 -6.93 -4.62
CA SER A 63 5.15 -7.22 -5.02
C SER A 63 4.20 -6.78 -3.91
N PHE A 64 3.29 -5.87 -4.23
CA PHE A 64 2.31 -5.34 -3.28
C PHE A 64 0.93 -5.91 -3.58
N ARG A 65 0.21 -6.33 -2.53
CA ARG A 65 -1.20 -6.73 -2.61
C ARG A 65 -1.99 -5.95 -1.57
N PHE A 66 -2.91 -5.11 -2.03
CA PHE A 66 -3.85 -4.42 -1.16
C PHE A 66 -5.07 -5.30 -0.95
N ILE A 67 -5.31 -5.69 0.31
CA ILE A 67 -6.46 -6.52 0.68
C ILE A 67 -7.34 -5.70 1.60
N LYS A 68 -8.53 -5.31 1.12
CA LYS A 68 -9.58 -4.77 2.00
C LYS A 68 -10.28 -5.95 2.63
N ARG A 69 -10.23 -6.07 3.96
CA ARG A 69 -11.08 -7.02 4.68
C ARG A 69 -12.52 -6.50 4.60
N GLU A 70 -13.42 -7.27 3.99
CA GLU A 70 -14.85 -6.99 4.11
C GLU A 70 -15.23 -7.22 5.57
N ARG A 71 -15.49 -6.13 6.30
CA ARG A 71 -16.28 -6.22 7.52
C ARG A 71 -17.72 -6.29 7.06
N GLY A 72 -18.27 -7.51 7.00
CA GLY A 72 -19.70 -7.71 6.80
C GLY A 72 -20.48 -7.04 7.92
N GLY A 73 -21.40 -6.16 7.52
CA GLY A 73 -22.42 -5.51 8.32
C GLY A 73 -23.52 -5.09 7.37
#